data_AF-A0A7S1FRG1-F1
#
_entry.id   AF-A0A7S1FRG1-F1
#
_cell.length_a   1.000
_cell.length_b   1.000
_cell.length_c   1.000
_cell.angle_alpha   90.00
_cell.angle_beta   90.00
_cell.angle_gamma   90.00
#
_symmetry.space_group_name_H-M   'P 1'
#
loop_
_entity.id
_entity.type
_entity.pdbx_description
1 polymer ?
#
loop_
_entity_poly.entity_id
_entity_poly.type
_entity_poly.pdbx_seq_one_letter_code
_entity_poly.pdbx_strand_id
1 'polypeptide(L)'
;MEKCLGAVFMPCGLGRFIGDDTHGYGRGYPPRSSEVGLRSLRTALILENHIVLMMDPGYIKKAFEDPTLTRHLLRDRVLGMIRFGRVRPEDVIAVTKDMLEN
;
A
#
# COMPACT_ATOMS: atom_id res chain seq x y z
N MET A 1 5.84 0.02 19.24
CA MET A 1 5.07 0.18 17.99
C MET A 1 5.82 -0.57 16.91
N GLU A 2 5.25 -1.67 16.43
CA GLU A 2 5.85 -2.53 15.41
C GLU A 2 6.09 -1.70 14.14
N LYS A 3 7.32 -1.70 13.62
CA LYS A 3 7.59 -1.06 12.32
C LYS A 3 7.13 -2.03 11.24
N CYS A 4 6.18 -1.61 10.41
CA CYS A 4 5.67 -2.43 9.32
C CYS A 4 6.76 -2.62 8.26
N LEU A 5 7.52 -3.71 8.32
CA LEU A 5 8.58 -4.02 7.36
C LEU A 5 8.04 -4.07 5.92
N GLY A 6 6.79 -4.49 5.74
CA GLY A 6 6.13 -4.48 4.43
C GLY A 6 6.08 -3.10 3.77
N ALA A 7 5.96 -2.02 4.56
CA ALA A 7 5.95 -0.65 4.06
C ALA A 7 7.28 -0.21 3.43
N VAL A 8 8.39 -0.92 3.70
CA VAL A 8 9.68 -0.70 3.03
C VAL A 8 9.58 -1.06 1.54
N PHE A 9 8.88 -2.16 1.25
CA PHE A 9 8.71 -2.70 -0.09
C PHE A 9 7.45 -2.19 -0.77
N MET A 10 6.39 -1.84 -0.03
CA MET A 10 5.14 -1.22 -0.51
C MET A 10 4.76 0.03 0.31
N PRO A 11 5.44 1.16 0.11
CA PRO A 11 5.23 2.39 0.87
C PRO A 11 4.04 3.25 0.45
N CYS A 12 3.43 3.00 -0.71
CA CYS A 12 2.18 3.64 -1.03
C CYS A 12 0.99 2.79 -0.52
N GLY A 13 -0.23 3.33 -0.58
CA GLY A 13 -1.43 2.58 -0.26
C GLY A 13 -1.64 1.38 -1.17
N LEU A 14 -2.36 0.37 -0.66
CA LEU A 14 -2.75 -0.79 -1.45
C LEU A 14 -3.67 -0.42 -2.62
N GLY A 15 -4.41 0.69 -2.49
CA GLY A 15 -5.54 0.92 -3.36
C GLY A 15 -6.03 2.34 -3.36
N ARG A 16 -6.82 2.67 -4.39
CA ARG A 16 -7.64 3.87 -4.46
C ARG A 16 -8.87 3.64 -5.32
N PHE A 17 -9.95 4.33 -4.98
CA PHE A 17 -11.17 4.33 -5.78
C PHE A 17 -10.91 4.87 -7.19
N ILE A 18 -11.68 4.38 -8.15
CA ILE A 18 -11.76 4.92 -9.51
C ILE A 18 -13.14 5.55 -9.68
N GLY A 19 -13.15 6.80 -10.17
CA GLY A 19 -14.33 7.65 -10.27
C GLY A 19 -13.93 9.12 -10.07
N ASP A 20 -14.93 9.97 -9.87
CA ASP A 20 -14.72 11.42 -9.67
C ASP A 20 -13.96 11.74 -8.37
N ASP A 21 -14.20 10.96 -7.31
CA ASP A 21 -13.39 10.99 -6.10
C ASP A 21 -12.53 9.74 -5.98
N THR A 22 -11.23 9.94 -5.98
CA THR A 22 -10.23 8.87 -5.88
C THR A 22 -9.76 8.63 -4.44
N HIS A 23 -10.25 9.42 -3.48
CA HIS A 23 -9.87 9.35 -2.06
C HIS A 23 -11.10 9.22 -1.17
N GLY A 24 -11.29 8.08 -0.52
CA GLY A 24 -12.43 7.82 0.39
C GLY A 24 -12.32 8.50 1.75
N TYR A 25 -11.90 9.76 1.81
CA TYR A 25 -11.75 10.53 3.06
C TYR A 25 -12.62 11.77 3.03
N GLY A 26 -13.39 11.99 4.10
CA GLY A 26 -14.35 13.07 4.18
C GLY A 26 -15.07 13.11 5.51
N ARG A 27 -16.01 14.05 5.65
CA ARG A 27 -16.81 14.21 6.86
C ARG A 27 -17.70 12.98 7.06
N GLY A 28 -17.52 12.28 8.18
CA GLY A 28 -18.29 11.08 8.52
C GLY A 28 -17.61 9.76 8.15
N TYR A 29 -16.44 9.79 7.51
CA TYR A 29 -15.65 8.60 7.21
C TYR A 29 -14.53 8.37 8.24
N PRO A 30 -14.03 7.13 8.39
CA PRO A 30 -12.92 6.84 9.28
C PRO A 30 -11.69 7.71 8.93
N PRO A 31 -10.96 8.20 9.94
CA PRO A 31 -9.78 9.00 9.71
C PRO A 31 -8.66 8.17 9.07
N ARG A 32 -7.79 8.83 8.33
CA ARG A 32 -6.58 8.21 7.79
C ARG A 32 -5.65 7.79 8.94
N SER A 33 -5.16 6.55 8.90
CA SER A 33 -4.15 6.07 9.87
C SER A 33 -2.86 6.88 9.79
N SER A 34 -2.22 7.14 10.92
CA SER A 34 -0.89 7.77 10.98
C SER A 34 0.25 6.76 10.90
N GLU A 35 -0.07 5.45 10.94
CA GLU A 35 0.91 4.38 10.97
C GLU A 35 1.72 4.28 9.68
N VAL A 36 2.97 3.85 9.81
CA VAL A 36 3.88 3.66 8.67
C VAL A 36 3.32 2.54 7.77
N GLY A 37 3.15 2.84 6.48
CA GLY A 37 2.52 1.93 5.50
C GLY A 37 1.04 2.23 5.30
N LEU A 38 0.27 2.33 6.39
CA LEU A 38 -1.18 2.57 6.31
C LEU A 38 -1.54 4.03 6.03
N ARG A 39 -0.70 4.98 6.42
CA ARG A 39 -0.92 6.42 6.12
C ARG A 39 -0.98 6.76 4.63
N SER A 40 -0.51 5.84 3.78
CA SER A 40 -0.51 6.01 2.34
C SER A 40 -1.77 5.44 1.67
N LEU A 41 -2.63 4.74 2.42
CA LEU A 41 -3.93 4.29 1.94
C LEU A 41 -4.77 5.48 1.48
N ARG A 42 -5.51 5.30 0.38
CA ARG A 42 -6.39 6.33 -0.18
C ARG A 42 -7.83 6.24 0.34
N THR A 43 -8.13 5.22 1.12
CA THR A 43 -9.40 5.04 1.81
C THR A 43 -9.18 4.23 3.09
N ALA A 44 -9.99 4.49 4.11
CA ALA A 44 -10.14 3.62 5.28
C ALA A 44 -11.56 3.06 5.38
N LEU A 45 -12.36 3.22 4.31
CA LEU A 45 -13.71 2.71 4.23
C LEU A 45 -13.70 1.19 4.15
N ILE A 46 -14.72 0.60 4.74
CA ILE A 46 -15.06 -0.80 4.49
C ILE A 46 -15.59 -0.86 3.06
N LEU A 47 -15.12 -1.84 2.29
CA LEU A 47 -15.54 -1.99 0.91
C LEU A 47 -17.03 -2.36 0.87
N GLU A 48 -17.85 -1.47 0.33
CA GLU A 48 -19.23 -1.73 -0.09
C GLU A 48 -19.30 -1.54 -1.61
N ASN A 49 -20.22 -2.21 -2.29
CA ASN A 49 -20.35 -2.35 -3.75
C ASN A 49 -19.78 -1.17 -4.60
N HIS A 50 -19.05 -1.53 -5.65
CA HIS A 50 -18.48 -0.73 -6.75
C HIS A 50 -17.21 0.06 -6.42
N ILE A 51 -16.19 -0.63 -5.90
CA ILE A 51 -14.89 -0.02 -5.55
C ILE A 51 -13.72 -0.66 -6.30
N VAL A 52 -12.93 0.17 -6.98
CA VAL A 52 -11.65 -0.22 -7.61
C VAL A 52 -10.45 0.17 -6.72
N LEU A 53 -9.28 -0.51 -6.84
CA LEU A 53 -8.06 -0.27 -6.06
C LEU A 53 -6.76 -0.34 -6.91
N MET A 54 -5.75 0.48 -6.61
CA MET A 54 -4.40 0.50 -7.22
C MET A 54 -3.22 0.58 -6.18
N MET A 55 -2.18 -0.26 -6.29
CA MET A 55 -1.00 -0.40 -5.35
C MET A 55 0.32 0.17 -5.91
N ASP A 56 1.28 0.80 -5.19
CA ASP A 56 2.60 1.35 -5.69
C ASP A 56 3.78 1.27 -4.64
N PRO A 57 5.04 1.00 -5.04
CA PRO A 57 6.19 1.02 -4.11
C PRO A 57 7.37 1.98 -4.38
N GLY A 58 8.14 2.32 -3.32
CA GLY A 58 9.04 3.49 -3.27
C GLY A 58 10.18 3.61 -2.21
N TYR A 59 10.52 2.67 -1.30
CA TYR A 59 11.21 3.07 -0.04
C TYR A 59 12.36 2.16 0.52
N ILE A 60 12.97 1.26 -0.26
CA ILE A 60 13.89 0.21 0.25
C ILE A 60 15.19 0.71 0.95
N LYS A 61 15.85 1.77 0.47
CA LYS A 61 17.19 2.16 0.97
C LYS A 61 17.20 2.61 2.45
N LYS A 62 16.16 3.33 2.90
CA LYS A 62 16.06 3.88 4.27
C LYS A 62 15.92 2.79 5.34
N ALA A 63 15.46 1.59 4.97
CA ALA A 63 15.30 0.50 5.93
C ALA A 63 16.63 -0.06 6.45
N PHE A 64 17.73 0.11 5.70
CA PHE A 64 19.06 -0.33 6.11
C PHE A 64 19.75 0.58 7.12
N GLU A 65 19.20 1.76 7.38
CA GLU A 65 19.67 2.71 8.40
C GLU A 65 19.06 2.39 9.78
N ASP A 66 18.05 1.52 9.81
CA ASP A 66 17.29 1.17 11.01
C ASP A 66 17.61 -0.27 11.46
N PRO A 67 18.29 -0.46 12.62
CA PRO A 67 18.64 -1.79 13.12
C PRO A 67 17.44 -2.71 13.35
N THR A 68 16.28 -2.12 13.68
CA THR A 68 15.05 -2.89 13.96
C THR A 68 14.43 -3.48 12.70
N LEU A 69 14.69 -2.89 11.52
CA LEU A 69 14.27 -3.39 10.22
C LEU A 69 15.38 -4.23 9.55
N THR A 70 16.63 -3.76 9.64
CA THR A 70 17.79 -4.37 8.99
C THR A 70 18.01 -5.83 9.41
N ARG A 71 17.72 -6.18 10.67
CA ARG A 71 17.82 -7.56 11.18
C ARG A 71 16.93 -8.57 10.43
N HIS A 72 15.92 -8.10 9.71
CA HIS A 72 15.00 -8.92 8.92
C HIS A 72 15.32 -8.89 7.41
N LEU A 73 16.38 -8.20 6.99
CA LEU A 73 16.73 -7.98 5.58
C LEU A 73 18.07 -8.64 5.24
N LEU A 74 18.05 -9.49 4.21
CA LEU A 74 19.28 -9.99 3.60
C LEU A 74 19.86 -8.93 2.67
N ARG A 75 20.76 -8.10 3.21
CA ARG A 75 21.33 -6.92 2.54
C ARG A 75 21.74 -7.19 1.09
N ASP A 76 22.59 -8.19 0.85
CA ASP A 76 23.13 -8.44 -0.49
C ASP A 76 22.06 -8.86 -1.49
N ARG A 77 21.08 -9.66 -1.05
CA ARG A 77 19.95 -10.09 -1.89
C ARG A 77 19.06 -8.89 -2.26
N VAL A 78 18.70 -8.08 -1.27
CA VAL A 78 17.82 -6.92 -1.46
C VAL A 78 18.50 -5.84 -2.30
N LEU A 79 19.77 -5.52 -2.03
CA LEU A 79 20.53 -4.55 -2.82
C LEU A 79 20.77 -5.03 -4.26
N GLY A 80 20.99 -6.34 -4.45
CA GLY A 80 21.10 -6.95 -5.78
C GLY A 80 19.85 -6.78 -6.64
N MET A 81 18.67 -6.75 -6.01
CA MET A 81 17.39 -6.55 -6.69
C MET A 81 17.05 -5.07 -6.97
N ILE A 82 17.80 -4.09 -6.43
CA ILE A 82 17.51 -2.67 -6.69
C ILE A 82 17.57 -2.34 -8.19
N ARG A 83 18.47 -2.99 -8.94
CA ARG A 83 18.60 -2.78 -10.40
C ARG A 83 17.48 -3.40 -11.21
N PHE A 84 16.79 -4.41 -10.68
CA PHE A 84 15.61 -5.01 -11.32
C PHE A 84 14.46 -4.00 -11.42
N GLY A 85 14.47 -2.97 -10.59
CA GLY A 85 13.42 -1.96 -10.57
C GLY A 85 12.23 -2.42 -9.73
N ARG A 86 11.02 -2.21 -10.22
CA ARG A 86 9.79 -2.40 -9.47
C ARG A 86 8.77 -3.15 -10.32
N VAL A 87 7.99 -4.01 -9.69
CA VAL A 87 6.84 -4.69 -10.31
C VAL A 87 5.59 -4.23 -9.56
N ARG A 88 4.60 -3.82 -10.33
CA ARG A 88 3.36 -3.21 -9.83
C ARG A 88 2.20 -3.74 -10.69
N PRO A 89 1.73 -4.96 -10.42
CA PRO A 89 0.50 -5.42 -11.06
C PRO A 89 -0.66 -4.57 -10.53
N GLU A 90 -1.57 -4.22 -11.43
CA GLU A 90 -2.73 -3.39 -11.12
C GLU A 90 -3.90 -3.87 -11.96
N ASP A 91 -5.04 -4.04 -11.29
CA ASP A 91 -6.31 -4.50 -11.87
C ASP A 91 -7.44 -3.57 -11.43
N VAL A 92 -8.49 -3.51 -12.23
CA VAL A 92 -9.68 -2.69 -11.96
C VAL A 92 -10.78 -3.61 -11.51
N ILE A 93 -10.96 -3.76 -10.20
CA ILE A 93 -11.97 -4.66 -9.65
C ILE A 93 -13.24 -3.88 -9.33
N ALA A 94 -14.39 -4.31 -9.83
CA ALA A 94 -15.69 -3.91 -9.35
C ALA A 94 -16.16 -4.85 -8.23
N VAL A 95 -16.42 -4.29 -7.04
CA VAL A 95 -17.07 -5.02 -5.95
C VAL A 95 -18.57 -5.08 -6.23
N THR A 96 -19.19 -6.23 -6.17
CA THR A 96 -20.67 -6.35 -6.17
C THR A 96 -21.10 -7.01 -4.86
N LYS A 97 -22.41 -7.15 -4.64
CA LYS A 97 -22.94 -7.71 -3.40
C LYS A 97 -22.39 -9.12 -3.13
N ASP A 98 -22.18 -9.90 -4.20
CA ASP A 98 -21.92 -11.33 -4.11
C ASP A 98 -20.57 -11.74 -4.74
N MET A 99 -19.92 -10.85 -5.50
CA MET A 99 -18.75 -11.19 -6.33
C MET A 99 -17.75 -10.03 -6.45
N LEU A 100 -16.51 -10.36 -6.84
CA LEU A 100 -15.51 -9.42 -7.34
C LEU A 100 -15.34 -9.65 -8.85
N GLU A 101 -15.53 -8.61 -9.65
CA GLU A 101 -15.39 -8.66 -11.12
C GLU A 101 -14.19 -7.82 -11.54
N ASN A 102 -13.31 -8.34 -12.41
CA ASN A 102 -12.20 -7.59 -13.02
C ASN A 102 -12.60 -7.17 -14.44
#